data_AF-A0A652L5J0-F1
#
_entry.id   AF-A0A652L5J0-F1
#
_cell.length_a   1.000
_cell.length_b   1.000
_cell.length_c   1.000
_cell.angle_alpha   90.00
_cell.angle_beta   90.00
_cell.angle_gamma   90.00
#
_symmetry.space_group_name_H-M   'P 1'
#
loop_
_entity.id
_entity.type
_entity.pdbx_description
1 polymer ?
#
loop_
_entity_poly.entity_id
_entity_poly.type
_entity_poly.pdbx_seq_one_letter_code
_entity_poly.pdbx_strand_id
1 'polypeptide(L)'
;MLAVAAKTYLAWYRDGRMDEPALRSVTGLLAESGMSVEHPELGCGMLLDAEGEQVRLPPGRILKLVGLSVAPLFMQLWLSADTDVVCHVRYVAPDVQILTFELSGLSQEECERVEDAVGRLVQRELEVTLALLVDGGGETAAEDDDALVLYGRLPSGPRPDQVRLPTARLGAVPDDVLAGAEVTDLGNGLVAVSW
;
A
#
# COMPACT_ATOMS: atom_id res chain seq x y z
N MET A 1 7.06 23.11 -3.19
CA MET A 1 6.69 22.22 -4.30
C MET A 1 7.90 21.33 -4.55
N LEU A 2 8.03 20.29 -3.73
CA LEU A 2 9.08 19.28 -3.90
C LEU A 2 8.68 18.43 -5.10
N ALA A 3 9.54 18.36 -6.10
CA ALA A 3 9.43 17.35 -7.14
C ALA A 3 9.51 15.98 -6.44
N VAL A 4 8.41 15.23 -6.46
CA VAL A 4 8.42 13.85 -6.02
C VAL A 4 9.21 13.10 -7.08
N ALA A 5 10.43 12.70 -6.76
CA ALA A 5 11.17 11.76 -7.59
C ALA A 5 10.31 10.51 -7.78
N ALA A 6 10.34 9.92 -8.97
CA ALA A 6 9.66 8.65 -9.24
C ALA A 6 10.06 7.64 -8.16
N LYS A 7 9.09 7.18 -7.36
CA LYS A 7 9.32 6.24 -6.27
C LYS A 7 8.68 4.92 -6.65
N THR A 8 9.46 3.84 -6.64
CA THR A 8 8.88 2.51 -6.73
C THR A 8 7.98 2.27 -5.52
N TYR A 9 6.73 1.86 -5.71
CA TYR A 9 5.79 1.61 -4.60
C TYR A 9 4.76 0.51 -4.88
N LEU A 10 4.16 0.06 -3.77
CA LEU A 10 2.90 -0.68 -3.76
C LEU A 10 1.83 0.18 -3.12
N ALA A 11 0.62 0.22 -3.66
CA ALA A 11 -0.49 0.94 -3.04
C ALA A 11 -1.70 0.02 -2.87
N TRP A 12 -2.02 -0.31 -1.62
CA TRP A 12 -3.19 -1.11 -1.28
C TRP A 12 -4.38 -0.21 -0.98
N TYR A 13 -5.43 -0.33 -1.79
CA TYR A 13 -6.69 0.36 -1.66
C TYR A 13 -7.67 -0.54 -0.92
N ARG A 14 -8.18 -0.05 0.21
CA ARG A 14 -9.06 -0.79 1.11
C ARG A 14 -10.36 -0.03 1.33
N ASP A 15 -11.46 -0.76 1.24
CA ASP A 15 -12.81 -0.33 1.60
C ASP A 15 -12.98 -0.31 3.13
N GLY A 16 -13.51 0.78 3.65
CA GLY A 16 -13.57 1.10 5.06
C GLY A 16 -12.26 1.66 5.62
N ARG A 17 -12.40 2.53 6.61
CA ARG A 17 -11.29 3.01 7.42
C ARG A 17 -10.96 2.01 8.54
N MET A 18 -9.69 1.72 8.73
CA MET A 18 -9.23 0.90 9.85
C MET A 18 -9.16 1.73 11.13
N ASP A 19 -9.76 1.19 12.19
CA ASP A 19 -9.53 1.62 13.56
C ASP A 19 -8.28 0.94 14.16
N GLU A 20 -7.98 1.18 15.43
CA GLU A 20 -6.80 0.57 16.08
C GLU A 20 -6.81 -0.98 16.04
N PRO A 21 -7.91 -1.68 16.39
CA PRO A 21 -7.98 -3.14 16.24
C PRO A 21 -7.71 -3.63 14.82
N ALA A 22 -8.31 -3.00 13.80
CA ALA A 22 -8.10 -3.40 12.41
C ALA A 22 -6.64 -3.18 11.97
N LEU A 23 -6.04 -2.03 12.34
CA LEU A 23 -4.62 -1.77 12.09
C LEU A 23 -3.72 -2.76 12.80
N ARG A 24 -4.05 -3.16 14.02
CA ARG A 24 -3.31 -4.20 14.76
C ARG A 24 -3.36 -5.55 14.05
N SER A 25 -4.51 -5.92 13.51
CA SER A 25 -4.66 -7.14 12.70
C SER A 25 -3.79 -7.08 11.45
N VAL A 26 -3.90 -6.01 10.67
CA VAL A 26 -3.14 -5.79 9.42
C VAL A 26 -1.63 -5.78 9.67
N THR A 27 -1.16 -5.04 10.67
CA THR A 27 0.26 -4.99 11.04
C THR A 27 0.76 -6.30 11.63
N GLY A 28 -0.11 -7.09 12.26
CA GLY A 28 0.19 -8.47 12.67
C GLY A 28 0.45 -9.39 11.48
N LEU A 29 -0.39 -9.33 10.44
CA LEU A 29 -0.19 -10.11 9.21
C LEU A 29 1.11 -9.73 8.48
N LEU A 30 1.45 -8.45 8.46
CA LEU A 30 2.73 -7.97 7.93
C LEU A 30 3.90 -8.48 8.79
N ALA A 31 3.77 -8.47 10.11
CA ALA A 31 4.80 -8.96 11.02
C ALA A 31 5.04 -10.48 10.88
N GLU A 32 4.00 -11.27 10.63
CA GLU A 32 4.12 -12.70 10.28
C GLU A 32 4.94 -12.93 9.00
N SER A 33 4.97 -11.92 8.11
CA SER A 33 5.78 -11.89 6.88
C SER A 33 7.12 -11.16 7.07
N GLY A 34 7.45 -10.79 8.31
CA GLY A 34 8.71 -10.16 8.67
C GLY A 34 8.77 -8.64 8.44
N MET A 35 7.63 -7.95 8.41
CA MET A 35 7.52 -6.49 8.37
C MET A 35 6.84 -5.97 9.65
N SER A 36 7.61 -5.41 10.57
CA SER A 36 7.14 -5.05 11.92
C SER A 36 7.04 -3.55 12.13
N VAL A 37 6.02 -3.07 12.84
CA VAL A 37 5.97 -1.67 13.32
C VAL A 37 7.03 -1.42 14.41
N GLU A 38 7.36 -2.43 15.19
CA GLU A 38 8.39 -2.36 16.22
C GLU A 38 9.77 -2.63 15.61
N HIS A 39 10.69 -1.70 15.81
CA HIS A 39 12.09 -1.85 15.44
C HIS A 39 12.71 -3.00 16.24
N PRO A 40 13.40 -3.96 15.59
CA PRO A 40 13.83 -5.21 16.23
C PRO A 40 14.84 -5.02 17.38
N GLU A 41 15.71 -4.00 17.32
CA GLU A 41 16.68 -3.72 18.39
C GLU A 41 16.24 -2.64 19.40
N LEU A 42 15.46 -1.64 18.97
CA LEU A 42 15.11 -0.49 19.81
C LEU A 42 13.84 -0.70 20.64
N GLY A 43 13.02 -1.71 20.30
CA GLY A 43 11.77 -2.01 21.03
C GLY A 43 10.72 -0.90 20.94
N CYS A 44 10.81 -0.04 19.93
CA CYS A 44 9.88 1.05 19.67
C CYS A 44 9.57 1.15 18.18
N GLY A 45 8.48 1.81 17.81
CA GLY A 45 8.19 2.14 16.41
C GLY A 45 8.50 3.59 16.09
N MET A 46 8.43 3.92 14.81
CA MET A 46 8.67 5.27 14.30
C MET A 46 7.49 5.76 13.45
N LEU A 47 7.09 7.00 13.71
CA LEU A 47 6.34 7.81 12.74
C LEU A 47 7.28 8.84 12.13
N LEU A 48 7.03 9.26 10.91
CA LEU A 48 7.71 10.42 10.32
C LEU A 48 6.82 11.66 10.51
N ASP A 49 7.42 12.77 10.93
CA ASP A 49 6.74 14.06 10.97
C ASP A 49 6.68 14.72 9.58
N ALA A 50 6.21 15.97 9.52
CA ALA A 50 6.01 16.68 8.26
C ALA A 50 7.33 17.01 7.55
N GLU A 51 8.42 17.06 8.30
CA GLU A 51 9.78 17.28 7.83
C GLU A 51 10.48 15.96 7.44
N GLY A 52 9.87 14.81 7.73
CA GLY A 52 10.41 13.48 7.48
C GLY A 52 11.28 12.95 8.61
N GLU A 53 11.29 13.61 9.78
CA GLU A 53 12.10 13.21 10.93
C GLU A 53 11.41 12.09 11.74
N GLN A 54 12.21 11.20 12.29
CA GLN A 54 11.72 10.05 13.05
C GLN A 54 11.25 10.43 14.46
N VAL A 55 9.99 10.15 14.74
CA VAL A 55 9.36 10.30 16.05
C VAL A 55 9.16 8.92 16.69
N ARG A 56 9.96 8.64 17.73
CA ARG A 56 9.93 7.39 18.50
C ARG A 56 8.68 7.29 19.37
N LEU A 57 7.92 6.21 19.22
CA LEU A 57 6.71 5.95 19.99
C LEU A 57 6.56 4.44 20.30
N PRO A 58 5.84 4.07 21.38
CA PRO A 58 5.42 2.69 21.56
C PRO A 58 4.58 2.22 20.35
N PRO A 59 4.77 0.99 19.82
CA PRO A 59 4.05 0.51 18.64
C PRO A 59 2.53 0.64 18.78
N GLY A 60 1.97 0.27 19.94
CA GLY A 60 0.54 0.42 20.20
C GLY A 60 0.04 1.88 20.15
N ARG A 61 0.90 2.86 20.47
CA ARG A 61 0.55 4.28 20.35
C ARG A 61 0.50 4.72 18.89
N ILE A 62 1.38 4.19 18.04
CA ILE A 62 1.37 4.42 16.59
C ILE A 62 0.06 3.93 16.00
N LEU A 63 -0.31 2.66 16.25
CA LEU A 63 -1.57 2.09 15.74
C LEU A 63 -2.79 2.90 16.18
N LYS A 64 -2.80 3.35 17.44
CA LYS A 64 -3.88 4.21 17.95
C LYS A 64 -3.93 5.56 17.25
N LEU A 65 -2.78 6.19 16.99
CA LEU A 65 -2.73 7.48 16.29
C LEU A 65 -3.18 7.33 14.84
N VAL A 66 -2.70 6.32 14.12
CA VAL A 66 -3.10 6.04 12.74
C VAL A 66 -4.60 5.80 12.64
N GLY A 67 -5.18 4.98 13.53
CA GLY A 67 -6.62 4.71 13.53
C GLY A 67 -7.47 5.95 13.80
N LEU A 68 -6.97 6.88 14.63
CA LEU A 68 -7.66 8.14 14.95
C LEU A 68 -7.40 9.26 13.93
N SER A 69 -6.32 9.19 13.15
CA SER A 69 -5.88 10.30 12.32
C SER A 69 -6.82 10.58 11.15
N VAL A 70 -7.26 11.82 11.01
CA VAL A 70 -7.98 12.29 9.82
C VAL A 70 -7.04 12.86 8.75
N ALA A 71 -5.76 13.05 9.10
CA ALA A 71 -4.72 13.49 8.19
C ALA A 71 -3.80 12.31 7.82
N PRO A 72 -3.11 12.38 6.68
CA PRO A 72 -2.14 11.36 6.32
C PRO A 72 -1.02 11.23 7.34
N LEU A 73 -0.52 10.01 7.55
CA LEU A 73 0.59 9.72 8.43
C LEU A 73 1.57 8.76 7.74
N PHE A 74 2.84 8.87 8.11
CA PHE A 74 3.91 8.01 7.62
C PHE A 74 4.43 7.18 8.78
N MET A 75 4.33 5.86 8.68
CA MET A 75 4.88 4.92 9.66
C MET A 75 5.98 4.10 9.02
N GLN A 76 7.01 3.74 9.78
CA GLN A 76 8.05 2.82 9.30
C GLN A 76 7.70 1.39 9.67
N LEU A 77 7.87 0.49 8.69
CA LEU A 77 7.75 -0.96 8.85
C LEU A 77 9.13 -1.59 8.66
N TRP A 78 9.67 -2.18 9.71
CA TRP A 78 11.02 -2.70 9.76
C TRP A 78 11.11 -4.11 9.16
N LEU A 79 12.02 -4.27 8.20
CA LEU A 79 12.42 -5.56 7.63
C LEU A 79 13.60 -6.17 8.41
N SER A 80 14.47 -5.29 8.93
CA SER A 80 15.66 -5.59 9.71
C SER A 80 15.95 -4.44 10.70
N ALA A 81 17.12 -4.42 11.36
CA ALA A 81 17.53 -3.29 12.19
C ALA A 81 17.95 -2.04 11.38
N ASP A 82 18.35 -2.25 10.12
CA ASP A 82 18.90 -1.20 9.26
C ASP A 82 18.03 -0.89 8.04
N THR A 83 16.99 -1.71 7.79
CA THR A 83 16.10 -1.58 6.65
C THR A 83 14.65 -1.42 7.11
N ASP A 84 14.01 -0.35 6.64
CA ASP A 84 12.59 -0.10 6.80
C ASP A 84 11.89 0.20 5.47
N VAL A 85 10.57 0.07 5.50
CA VAL A 85 9.64 0.46 4.45
C VAL A 85 8.77 1.57 5.00
N VAL A 86 8.81 2.74 4.37
CA VAL A 86 7.90 3.84 4.73
C VAL A 86 6.52 3.50 4.20
N CYS A 87 5.55 3.40 5.11
CA CYS A 87 4.15 3.21 4.81
C CYS A 87 3.38 4.52 5.01
N HIS A 88 2.94 5.11 3.90
CA HIS A 88 2.07 6.26 3.88
C HIS A 88 0.61 5.82 3.99
N VAL A 89 -0.05 6.23 5.07
CA VAL A 89 -1.45 5.95 5.35
C VAL A 89 -2.26 7.20 5.03
N ARG A 90 -3.12 7.12 4.01
CA ARG A 90 -3.99 8.24 3.57
C ARG A 90 -5.44 7.82 3.39
N TYR A 91 -6.30 8.82 3.25
CA TYR A 91 -7.75 8.67 3.10
C TYR A 91 -8.23 9.59 1.96
N VAL A 92 -8.98 9.05 0.99
CA VAL A 92 -9.35 9.78 -0.26
C VAL A 92 -10.86 9.88 -0.50
N ALA A 93 -11.62 9.16 0.31
CA ALA A 93 -13.07 9.23 0.43
C ALA A 93 -13.39 8.94 1.91
N PRO A 94 -14.58 9.29 2.44
CA PRO A 94 -14.92 9.01 3.85
C PRO A 94 -14.67 7.54 4.24
N ASP A 95 -14.76 6.63 3.26
CA ASP A 95 -14.73 5.20 3.47
C ASP A 95 -13.58 4.48 2.74
N VAL A 96 -12.58 5.17 2.18
CA VAL A 96 -11.44 4.48 1.52
C VAL A 96 -10.13 4.86 2.18
N GLN A 97 -9.40 3.83 2.62
CA GLN A 97 -8.06 3.95 3.15
C GLN A 97 -7.04 3.36 2.19
N ILE A 98 -5.91 4.04 2.06
CA ILE A 98 -4.83 3.62 1.19
C ILE A 98 -3.54 3.54 1.99
N LEU A 99 -2.87 2.40 1.87
CA LEU A 99 -1.54 2.15 2.42
C LEU A 99 -0.58 2.07 1.24
N THR A 100 0.28 3.07 1.11
CA THR A 100 1.35 3.10 0.10
C THR A 100 2.67 2.72 0.76
N PHE A 101 3.33 1.69 0.24
CA PHE A 101 4.60 1.17 0.70
C PHE A 101 5.70 1.63 -0.25
N GLU A 102 6.59 2.50 0.23
CA GLU A 102 7.71 3.00 -0.57
C GLU A 102 8.83 1.95 -0.63
N LEU A 103 9.21 1.51 -1.82
CA LEU A 103 10.27 0.52 -2.04
C LEU A 103 11.59 1.15 -2.49
N SER A 104 11.61 2.48 -2.65
CA SER A 104 12.80 3.19 -3.12
C SER A 104 13.97 3.02 -2.16
N GLY A 105 15.11 2.56 -2.66
CA GLY A 105 16.31 2.31 -1.86
C GLY A 105 16.44 0.88 -1.31
N LEU A 106 15.41 0.04 -1.50
CA LEU A 106 15.51 -1.39 -1.20
C LEU A 106 16.27 -2.14 -2.30
N SER A 107 16.91 -3.24 -1.92
CA SER A 107 17.42 -4.23 -2.87
C SER A 107 16.28 -5.00 -3.54
N GLN A 108 16.57 -5.68 -4.66
CA GLN A 108 15.57 -6.49 -5.35
C GLN A 108 14.97 -7.58 -4.45
N GLU A 109 15.78 -8.27 -3.64
CA GLU A 109 15.31 -9.29 -2.70
C GLU A 109 14.39 -8.70 -1.63
N GLU A 110 14.69 -7.50 -1.15
CA GLU A 110 13.84 -6.78 -0.19
C GLU A 110 12.52 -6.33 -0.85
N CYS A 111 12.55 -5.83 -2.09
CA CYS A 111 11.34 -5.51 -2.85
C CYS A 111 10.44 -6.73 -3.01
N GLU A 112 11.00 -7.87 -3.45
CA GLU A 112 10.28 -9.13 -3.62
C GLU A 112 9.65 -9.59 -2.29
N ARG A 113 10.38 -9.46 -1.17
CA ARG A 113 9.85 -9.79 0.17
C ARG A 113 8.69 -8.87 0.58
N VAL A 114 8.77 -7.57 0.29
CA VAL A 114 7.69 -6.62 0.58
C VAL A 114 6.47 -6.89 -0.29
N GLU A 115 6.67 -7.14 -1.58
CA GLU A 115 5.61 -7.53 -2.51
C GLU A 115 4.89 -8.81 -2.06
N ASP A 116 5.64 -9.82 -1.63
CA ASP A 116 5.08 -11.06 -1.10
C ASP A 116 4.29 -10.83 0.19
N ALA A 117 4.84 -10.04 1.12
CA ALA A 117 4.18 -9.72 2.39
C ALA A 117 2.86 -8.97 2.17
N VAL A 118 2.89 -7.92 1.34
CA VAL A 118 1.70 -7.13 0.99
C VAL A 118 0.71 -7.98 0.18
N GLY A 119 1.19 -8.81 -0.75
CA GLY A 119 0.35 -9.74 -1.51
C GLY A 119 -0.41 -10.72 -0.61
N ARG A 120 0.25 -11.30 0.39
CA ARG A 120 -0.39 -12.17 1.39
C ARG A 120 -1.38 -11.42 2.27
N LEU A 121 -1.06 -10.20 2.69
CA LEU A 121 -1.98 -9.33 3.41
C LEU A 121 -3.26 -9.11 2.60
N VAL A 122 -3.12 -8.72 1.33
CA VAL A 122 -4.26 -8.48 0.44
C VAL A 122 -5.10 -9.74 0.24
N GLN A 123 -4.48 -10.92 0.10
CA GLN A 123 -5.19 -12.20 0.02
C GLN A 123 -6.01 -12.51 1.27
N ARG A 124 -5.55 -12.08 2.46
CA ARG A 124 -6.30 -12.26 3.72
C ARG A 124 -7.45 -11.27 3.86
N GLU A 125 -7.36 -10.14 3.18
CA GLU A 125 -8.29 -9.02 3.26
C GLU A 125 -9.06 -8.81 1.93
N LEU A 126 -9.30 -9.87 1.16
CA LEU A 126 -9.94 -9.79 -0.16
C LEU A 126 -11.32 -9.12 -0.12
N GLU A 127 -12.11 -9.36 0.93
CA GLU A 127 -13.48 -8.82 1.06
C GLU A 127 -13.50 -7.29 1.15
N VAL A 128 -12.47 -6.70 1.74
CA VAL A 128 -12.33 -5.25 1.91
C VAL A 128 -11.30 -4.66 0.95
N THR A 129 -10.68 -5.45 0.08
CA THR A 129 -9.73 -4.94 -0.90
C THR A 129 -10.46 -4.35 -2.10
N LEU A 130 -10.09 -3.14 -2.49
CA LEU A 130 -10.49 -2.53 -3.76
C LEU A 130 -9.49 -2.90 -4.86
N ALA A 131 -8.19 -2.68 -4.59
CA ALA A 131 -7.09 -2.97 -5.50
C ALA A 131 -5.74 -2.99 -4.75
N LEU A 132 -4.73 -3.60 -5.36
CA LEU A 132 -3.31 -3.41 -5.04
C LEU A 132 -2.60 -2.96 -6.32
N LEU A 133 -2.08 -1.74 -6.33
CA LEU A 133 -1.25 -1.21 -7.41
C LEU A 133 0.21 -1.57 -7.16
N VAL A 134 0.91 -1.88 -8.26
CA VAL A 134 2.36 -2.04 -8.32
C VAL A 134 2.87 -1.03 -9.34
N ASP A 135 3.71 -0.10 -8.90
CA ASP A 135 4.43 0.82 -9.78
C ASP A 135 5.93 0.71 -9.48
N GLY A 136 6.57 -0.19 -10.22
CA GLY A 136 8.01 -0.47 -10.26
C GLY A 136 8.82 0.73 -10.72
N GLY A 137 8.32 1.45 -11.72
CA GLY A 137 8.95 2.65 -12.28
C GLY A 137 8.72 3.92 -11.46
N GLY A 138 7.66 3.97 -10.66
CA GLY A 138 7.23 5.14 -9.89
C GLY A 138 6.81 6.31 -10.78
N GLU A 139 6.41 6.03 -12.02
CA GLU A 139 6.15 7.05 -13.04
C GLU A 139 4.70 7.55 -13.02
N THR A 140 3.81 6.83 -12.35
CA THR A 140 2.40 7.18 -12.27
C THR A 140 2.15 8.22 -11.19
N ALA A 141 1.39 9.26 -11.52
CA ALA A 141 0.97 10.24 -10.53
C ALA A 141 -0.04 9.60 -9.58
N ALA A 142 0.09 9.84 -8.26
CA ALA A 142 -0.83 9.30 -7.26
C ALA A 142 -2.31 9.66 -7.53
N GLU A 143 -2.57 10.83 -8.13
CA GLU A 143 -3.92 11.26 -8.53
C GLU A 143 -4.47 10.44 -9.71
N ASP A 144 -3.62 10.01 -10.63
CA ASP A 144 -4.01 9.14 -11.76
C ASP A 144 -4.30 7.71 -11.27
N ASP A 145 -3.50 7.22 -10.32
CA ASP A 145 -3.75 5.95 -9.62
C ASP A 145 -5.09 5.93 -8.89
N ASP A 146 -5.38 7.00 -8.13
CA ASP A 146 -6.68 7.18 -7.47
C ASP A 146 -7.81 7.22 -8.50
N ALA A 147 -7.61 7.93 -9.61
CA ALA A 147 -8.61 8.02 -10.66
C ALA A 147 -8.90 6.67 -11.31
N LEU A 148 -7.87 5.85 -11.51
CA LEU A 148 -7.99 4.50 -12.03
C LEU A 148 -8.76 3.60 -11.09
N VAL A 149 -8.34 3.50 -9.82
CA VAL A 149 -8.93 2.54 -8.88
C VAL A 149 -10.32 2.98 -8.41
N LEU A 150 -10.52 4.26 -8.12
CA LEU A 150 -11.75 4.77 -7.51
C LEU A 150 -12.83 5.13 -8.54
N TYR A 151 -12.42 5.51 -9.75
CA TYR A 151 -13.34 6.04 -10.76
C TYR A 151 -13.27 5.33 -12.12
N GLY A 152 -12.41 4.31 -12.27
CA GLY A 152 -12.26 3.58 -13.53
C GLY A 152 -11.78 4.49 -14.65
N ARG A 153 -10.84 5.40 -14.38
CA ARG A 153 -10.29 6.32 -15.38
C ARG A 153 -8.83 6.01 -15.61
N LEU A 154 -8.49 5.63 -16.84
CA LEU A 154 -7.09 5.39 -17.22
C LEU A 154 -6.25 6.67 -17.05
N PRO A 155 -5.01 6.54 -16.54
CA PRO A 155 -4.06 7.64 -16.50
C PRO A 155 -3.89 8.30 -17.87
N SER A 156 -3.77 9.63 -17.87
CA SER A 156 -3.42 10.39 -19.08
C SER A 156 -1.92 10.34 -19.41
N GLY A 157 -1.10 10.00 -18.41
CA GLY A 157 0.35 9.79 -18.50
C GLY A 157 0.75 8.32 -18.39
N PRO A 158 1.92 8.03 -17.79
CA PRO A 158 2.34 6.67 -17.47
C PRO A 158 1.27 5.91 -16.67
N ARG A 159 1.23 4.60 -16.86
CA ARG A 159 0.32 3.69 -16.16
C ARG A 159 1.10 2.89 -15.13
N PRO A 160 0.47 2.43 -14.05
CA PRO A 160 1.12 1.51 -13.14
C PRO A 160 1.45 0.22 -13.89
N ASP A 161 2.55 -0.43 -13.52
CA ASP A 161 2.99 -1.67 -14.14
C ASP A 161 1.91 -2.76 -14.02
N GLN A 162 1.21 -2.79 -12.88
CA GLN A 162 0.16 -3.76 -12.63
C GLN A 162 -0.88 -3.27 -11.62
N VAL A 163 -2.14 -3.63 -11.87
CA VAL A 163 -3.23 -3.54 -10.90
C VAL A 163 -3.70 -4.94 -10.55
N ARG A 164 -3.62 -5.31 -9.28
CA ARG A 164 -4.18 -6.56 -8.76
C ARG A 164 -5.54 -6.28 -8.13
N LEU A 165 -6.58 -6.93 -8.62
CA LEU A 165 -7.97 -6.75 -8.18
C LEU A 165 -8.52 -8.07 -7.63
N PRO A 166 -9.40 -8.07 -6.62
CA PRO A 166 -10.18 -9.27 -6.30
C PRO A 166 -10.92 -9.77 -7.54
N THR A 167 -10.88 -11.08 -7.81
CA THR A 167 -11.52 -11.68 -8.99
C THR A 167 -13.01 -11.31 -9.07
N ALA A 168 -13.67 -11.22 -7.91
CA ALA A 168 -15.08 -10.83 -7.81
C ALA A 168 -15.37 -9.39 -8.28
N ARG A 169 -14.35 -8.51 -8.31
CA ARG A 169 -14.46 -7.11 -8.74
C ARG A 169 -14.15 -6.90 -10.21
N LEU A 170 -13.56 -7.88 -10.91
CA LEU A 170 -13.18 -7.74 -12.32
C LEU A 170 -14.38 -7.33 -13.20
N GLY A 171 -15.56 -7.93 -12.97
CA GLY A 171 -16.77 -7.62 -13.74
C GLY A 171 -17.36 -6.22 -13.50
N ALA A 172 -16.85 -5.48 -12.51
CA ALA A 172 -17.23 -4.09 -12.25
C ALA A 172 -16.27 -3.08 -12.91
N VAL A 173 -15.15 -3.54 -13.47
CA VAL A 173 -14.21 -2.69 -14.19
C VAL A 173 -14.79 -2.37 -15.57
N PRO A 174 -14.84 -1.09 -15.98
CA PRO A 174 -15.35 -0.71 -17.31
C PRO A 174 -14.57 -1.36 -18.45
N ASP A 175 -15.26 -1.80 -19.51
CA ASP A 175 -14.65 -2.46 -20.67
C ASP A 175 -13.60 -1.58 -21.38
N ASP A 176 -13.79 -0.27 -21.38
CA ASP A 176 -12.85 0.70 -21.96
C ASP A 176 -11.56 0.83 -21.14
N VAL A 177 -11.62 0.59 -19.82
CA VAL A 177 -10.44 0.50 -18.96
C VAL A 177 -9.66 -0.78 -19.25
N LEU A 178 -10.35 -1.90 -19.49
CA LEU A 178 -9.70 -3.18 -19.82
C LEU A 178 -9.28 -3.29 -21.29
N ALA A 179 -9.64 -2.33 -22.13
CA ALA A 179 -9.34 -2.37 -23.55
C ALA A 179 -7.81 -2.38 -23.80
N GLY A 180 -7.33 -3.48 -24.37
CA GLY A 180 -5.91 -3.69 -24.64
C GLY A 180 -5.09 -4.13 -23.42
N ALA A 181 -5.72 -4.36 -22.28
CA ALA A 181 -5.06 -4.91 -21.10
C ALA A 181 -4.86 -6.43 -21.24
N GLU A 182 -3.75 -6.92 -20.69
CA GLU A 182 -3.58 -8.32 -20.36
C GLU A 182 -4.19 -8.58 -18.97
N VAL A 183 -5.06 -9.59 -18.88
CA VAL A 183 -5.70 -10.00 -17.62
C VAL A 183 -5.27 -11.42 -17.28
N THR A 184 -4.60 -11.56 -16.14
CA THR A 184 -4.03 -12.83 -15.68
C THR A 184 -4.62 -13.21 -14.34
N ASP A 185 -5.26 -14.39 -14.26
CA ASP A 185 -5.70 -14.97 -12.99
C ASP A 185 -4.48 -15.46 -12.20
N LEU A 186 -4.33 -14.96 -10.97
CA LEU A 186 -3.22 -15.33 -10.09
C LEU A 186 -3.50 -16.60 -9.27
N GLY A 187 -4.71 -17.19 -9.39
CA GLY A 187 -5.09 -18.43 -8.72
C GLY A 187 -5.28 -18.31 -7.21
N ASN A 188 -5.29 -17.08 -6.68
CA ASN A 188 -5.34 -16.78 -5.24
C ASN A 188 -6.50 -15.83 -4.88
N GLY A 189 -7.51 -15.73 -5.76
CA GLY A 189 -8.63 -14.80 -5.62
C GLY A 189 -8.34 -13.38 -6.09
N LEU A 190 -7.16 -13.13 -6.68
CA LEU A 190 -6.81 -11.91 -7.38
C LEU A 190 -6.63 -12.16 -8.88
N VAL A 191 -6.89 -11.12 -9.65
CA VAL A 191 -6.52 -11.00 -11.06
C VAL A 191 -5.54 -9.84 -11.21
N ALA A 192 -4.50 -10.02 -12.01
CA ALA A 192 -3.58 -8.97 -12.41
C ALA A 192 -4.03 -8.38 -13.75
N VAL A 193 -4.03 -7.06 -13.84
CA VAL A 193 -4.30 -6.29 -15.06
C VAL A 193 -3.06 -5.45 -15.36
N SER A 194 -2.55 -5.55 -16.58
CA SER A 194 -1.41 -4.77 -17.09
C SER A 194 -1.71 -4.27 -18.50
N TRP A 195 -1.18 -3.11 -18.88
CA TRP A 195 -1.43 -2.48 -20.18
C TRP A 195 -0.17 -2.30 -21.02
#